data_AF-A0A2M7FEW0-F1
#
_entry.id   AF-A0A2M7FEW0-F1
#
_cell.length_a   1.000
_cell.length_b   1.000
_cell.length_c   1.000
_cell.angle_alpha   90.00
_cell.angle_beta   90.00
_cell.angle_gamma   90.00
#
_symmetry.space_group_name_H-M   'P 1'
#
loop_
_entity.id
_entity.type
_entity.pdbx_description
1 polymer ?
#
loop_
_entity_poly.entity_id
_entity_poly.type
_entity_poly.pdbx_seq_one_letter_code
_entity_poly.pdbx_strand_id
1 'polypeptide(L)'
;MVQKLYTYITNATFIKFCLVGTLNTLIDVGILQLLLLVSGIDPHTSPLLFVFVLIAFFSAVLNGFFLNKLWTFRMRTRKNSTRQFIKFLITNLVGLGLTMILMFFLVQLLHMVPYIAKLCTSALVLVWNFFATKHWTFKERRLAKGLTAPSGREILLSIVIPAYNEATRIEETLTEVVGYLKGKSFAFELLVVDDGSRDGTIAVVERFIAAHDLSDRACVLPLGVNRGKGAAVRTGVLRATGEYVLFTDADNSTPIHEVDRFLDEIEEVDILIGSRYLAASKVEKKQPWHRIVLSRLANFVITIFLIDGIRDTQCGFKMLKYAAAKDIFSRMCVDGFGFDMELLALAEVLDYRVKELPVSWFDSPNSRVQPVRAALRTLGDLATIKMGIWTGKYHLPTATEGGA
;
A
#
# COMPACT_ATOMS: atom_id res chain seq x y z
N MET A 1 4.20 23.73 -14.96
CA MET A 1 4.66 22.34 -15.25
C MET A 1 5.99 22.33 -16.01
N VAL A 2 6.12 23.09 -17.12
CA VAL A 2 7.33 23.17 -17.97
C VAL A 2 8.58 23.67 -17.21
N GLN A 3 8.44 24.69 -16.36
CA GLN A 3 9.58 25.25 -15.61
C GLN A 3 10.14 24.28 -14.55
N LYS A 4 9.26 23.53 -13.85
CA LYS A 4 9.67 22.43 -12.96
C LYS A 4 10.35 21.30 -13.76
N LEU A 5 9.84 20.95 -14.93
CA LEU A 5 10.44 19.94 -15.80
C LEU A 5 11.84 20.36 -16.27
N TYR A 6 12.03 21.63 -16.64
CA TYR A 6 13.31 22.19 -17.05
C TYR A 6 14.36 22.13 -15.93
N THR A 7 14.02 22.54 -14.70
CA THR A 7 14.93 22.42 -13.53
C THR A 7 15.26 20.97 -13.17
N TYR A 8 14.36 20.02 -13.47
CA TYR A 8 14.61 18.59 -13.27
C TYR A 8 15.54 18.00 -14.33
N ILE A 9 15.41 18.42 -15.59
CA ILE A 9 16.25 17.95 -16.72
C ILE A 9 17.67 18.52 -16.62
N THR A 10 17.85 19.75 -16.12
CA THR A 10 19.18 20.35 -15.88
C THR A 10 19.83 19.92 -14.55
N ASN A 11 19.17 19.07 -13.78
CA ASN A 11 19.69 18.56 -12.52
C ASN A 11 20.85 17.57 -12.76
N ALA A 12 21.95 17.70 -12.01
CA ALA A 12 23.08 16.78 -12.05
C ALA A 12 22.67 15.30 -11.90
N THR A 13 21.57 15.01 -11.19
CA THR A 13 21.01 13.65 -11.09
C THR A 13 20.50 13.12 -12.43
N PHE A 14 19.85 13.95 -13.26
CA PHE A 14 19.37 13.54 -14.57
C PHE A 14 20.53 13.22 -15.52
N ILE A 15 21.56 14.09 -15.54
CA ILE A 15 22.77 13.87 -16.36
C ILE A 15 23.46 12.56 -15.97
N LYS A 16 23.66 12.31 -14.67
CA LYS A 16 24.21 11.03 -14.19
C LYS A 16 23.35 9.83 -14.62
N PHE A 17 22.04 9.95 -14.56
CA PHE A 17 21.12 8.90 -15.00
C PHE A 17 21.27 8.60 -16.50
N CYS A 18 21.37 9.64 -17.34
CA CYS A 18 21.63 9.48 -18.77
C CYS A 18 22.96 8.77 -19.03
N LEU A 19 24.03 9.14 -18.32
CA LEU A 19 25.34 8.48 -18.44
C LEU A 19 25.29 7.00 -18.06
N VAL A 20 24.58 6.67 -16.98
CA VAL A 20 24.33 5.26 -16.60
C VAL A 20 23.54 4.54 -17.68
N GLY A 21 22.53 5.19 -18.27
CA GLY A 21 21.76 4.65 -19.39
C GLY A 21 22.62 4.30 -20.61
N THR A 22 23.48 5.24 -21.04
CA THR A 22 24.41 5.01 -22.15
C THR A 22 25.36 3.84 -21.86
N LEU A 23 25.92 3.80 -20.64
CA LEU A 23 26.81 2.70 -20.23
C LEU A 23 26.08 1.35 -20.22
N ASN A 24 24.83 1.30 -19.76
CA ASN A 24 24.03 0.07 -19.80
C ASN A 24 23.81 -0.42 -21.23
N THR A 25 23.54 0.48 -22.19
CA THR A 25 23.42 0.11 -23.60
C THR A 25 24.73 -0.47 -24.15
N LEU A 26 25.88 0.11 -23.78
CA LEU A 26 27.17 -0.44 -24.19
C LEU A 26 27.44 -1.82 -23.60
N ILE A 27 27.08 -2.04 -22.33
CA ILE A 27 27.21 -3.35 -21.66
C ILE A 27 26.30 -4.39 -22.30
N ASP A 28 25.05 -4.04 -22.59
CA ASP A 28 24.08 -4.91 -23.26
C ASP A 28 24.61 -5.40 -24.62
N VAL A 29 24.99 -4.46 -25.49
CA VAL A 29 25.54 -4.77 -26.81
C VAL A 29 26.87 -5.55 -26.70
N GLY A 30 27.76 -5.14 -25.78
CA GLY A 30 29.05 -5.77 -25.58
C GLY A 30 28.97 -7.22 -25.10
N ILE A 31 28.09 -7.50 -24.12
CA ILE A 31 27.87 -8.86 -23.62
C ILE A 31 27.24 -9.74 -24.69
N LEU A 32 26.24 -9.23 -25.43
CA LEU A 32 25.63 -9.99 -26.53
C LEU A 32 26.67 -10.36 -27.59
N GLN A 33 27.49 -9.40 -28.00
CA GLN A 33 28.54 -9.64 -29.00
C GLN A 33 29.58 -10.66 -28.50
N LEU A 34 29.98 -10.58 -27.23
CA LEU A 34 30.92 -11.52 -26.63
C LEU A 34 30.34 -12.94 -26.60
N LEU A 35 29.07 -13.11 -26.20
CA LEU A 35 28.41 -14.41 -26.14
C LEU A 35 28.28 -15.04 -27.54
N LEU A 36 27.93 -14.25 -28.56
CA LEU A 36 27.89 -14.70 -29.95
C LEU A 36 29.29 -15.11 -30.44
N LEU A 37 30.32 -14.32 -30.13
CA LEU A 37 31.70 -14.62 -30.53
C LEU A 37 32.22 -15.92 -29.89
N VAL A 38 31.99 -16.10 -28.58
CA VAL A 38 32.51 -17.25 -27.83
C VAL A 38 31.77 -18.54 -28.18
N SER A 39 30.47 -18.46 -28.45
CA SER A 39 29.65 -19.63 -28.78
C SER A 39 29.74 -20.05 -30.25
N GLY A 40 30.12 -19.13 -31.15
CA GLY A 40 30.15 -19.38 -32.60
C GLY A 40 28.78 -19.65 -33.20
N ILE A 41 27.70 -19.30 -32.49
CA ILE A 41 26.33 -19.56 -32.90
C ILE A 41 25.89 -18.53 -33.94
N ASP A 42 25.24 -18.98 -35.00
CA ASP A 42 24.57 -18.10 -35.95
C ASP A 42 23.31 -17.46 -35.32
N PRO A 43 23.27 -16.12 -35.18
CA PRO A 43 22.15 -15.42 -34.58
C PRO A 43 20.84 -15.54 -35.38
N HIS A 44 20.88 -15.86 -36.66
CA HIS A 44 19.67 -15.92 -37.50
C HIS A 44 18.91 -17.25 -37.40
N THR A 45 19.57 -18.30 -36.91
CA THR A 45 19.04 -19.67 -36.98
C THR A 45 18.88 -20.33 -35.62
N SER A 46 19.61 -19.87 -34.59
CA SER A 46 19.62 -20.52 -33.30
C SER A 46 18.64 -19.93 -32.28
N PRO A 47 17.83 -20.76 -31.60
CA PRO A 47 16.98 -20.30 -30.50
C PRO A 47 17.80 -19.82 -29.28
N LEU A 48 19.09 -20.14 -29.21
CA LEU A 48 19.98 -19.68 -28.13
C LEU A 48 20.24 -18.17 -28.17
N LEU A 49 20.01 -17.50 -29.30
CA LEU A 49 20.08 -16.04 -29.38
C LEU A 49 19.18 -15.38 -28.32
N PHE A 50 17.97 -15.91 -28.12
CA PHE A 50 17.04 -15.37 -27.13
C PHE A 50 17.62 -15.44 -25.72
N VAL A 51 18.30 -16.53 -25.38
CA VAL A 51 18.96 -16.69 -24.08
C VAL A 51 20.09 -15.68 -23.91
N PHE A 52 20.90 -15.43 -24.95
CA PHE A 52 21.98 -14.44 -24.89
C PHE A 52 21.47 -13.01 -24.76
N VAL A 53 20.40 -12.66 -25.47
CA VAL A 53 19.73 -11.36 -25.34
C VAL A 53 19.22 -11.17 -23.90
N LEU A 54 18.64 -12.20 -23.28
CA LEU A 54 18.22 -12.14 -21.88
C LEU A 54 19.41 -11.93 -20.93
N ILE A 55 20.51 -12.68 -21.10
CA ILE A 55 21.70 -12.56 -20.25
C ILE A 55 22.31 -11.16 -20.36
N ALA A 56 22.44 -10.63 -21.57
CA ALA A 56 22.93 -9.28 -21.83
C ALA A 56 22.05 -8.23 -21.16
N PHE A 57 20.73 -8.32 -21.36
CA PHE A 57 19.75 -7.41 -20.78
C PHE A 57 19.80 -7.42 -19.25
N PHE A 58 19.77 -8.60 -18.62
CA PHE A 58 19.83 -8.69 -17.16
C PHE A 58 21.14 -8.16 -16.59
N SER A 59 22.25 -8.38 -17.28
CA SER A 59 23.56 -7.85 -16.87
C SER A 59 23.59 -6.32 -16.93
N ALA A 60 23.06 -5.72 -18.00
CA ALA A 60 22.92 -4.28 -18.14
C ALA A 60 21.97 -3.67 -17.09
N VAL A 61 20.84 -4.30 -16.81
CA VAL A 61 19.90 -3.87 -15.76
C VAL A 61 20.54 -3.95 -14.38
N LEU A 62 21.29 -5.01 -14.09
CA LEU A 62 21.99 -5.17 -12.81
C LEU A 62 23.05 -4.09 -12.60
N ASN A 63 23.87 -3.83 -13.62
CA ASN A 63 24.84 -2.73 -13.61
C ASN A 63 24.14 -1.38 -13.38
N GLY A 64 23.09 -1.13 -14.16
CA GLY A 64 22.29 0.08 -14.08
C GLY A 64 21.69 0.32 -12.70
N PHE A 65 21.22 -0.73 -12.05
CA PHE A 65 20.69 -0.66 -10.70
C PHE A 65 21.74 -0.19 -9.70
N PHE A 66 22.92 -0.81 -9.69
CA PHE A 66 23.98 -0.48 -8.73
C PHE A 66 24.55 0.91 -8.96
N LEU A 67 24.80 1.31 -10.21
CA LEU A 67 25.27 2.66 -10.51
C LEU A 67 24.23 3.71 -10.16
N ASN A 68 22.96 3.47 -10.48
CA ASN A 68 21.91 4.41 -10.09
C ASN A 68 21.78 4.51 -8.56
N LYS A 69 21.82 3.38 -7.86
CA LYS A 69 21.75 3.35 -6.40
C LYS A 69 22.93 4.07 -5.73
N LEU A 70 24.15 3.74 -6.12
CA LEU A 70 25.37 4.19 -5.43
C LEU A 70 25.86 5.57 -5.89
N TRP A 71 25.69 5.90 -7.18
CA TRP A 71 26.27 7.10 -7.78
C TRP A 71 25.23 8.16 -8.15
N THR A 72 24.14 7.77 -8.83
CA THR A 72 23.09 8.70 -9.28
C THR A 72 22.29 9.25 -8.09
N PHE A 73 21.75 8.35 -7.25
CA PHE A 73 20.89 8.69 -6.10
C PHE A 73 21.58 8.55 -4.74
N ARG A 74 22.83 8.06 -4.69
CA ARG A 74 23.67 7.98 -3.47
C ARG A 74 23.00 7.31 -2.26
N MET A 75 22.17 6.29 -2.48
CA MET A 75 21.51 5.54 -1.42
C MET A 75 22.43 4.44 -0.86
N ARG A 76 23.06 4.72 0.27
CA ARG A 76 24.02 3.80 0.94
C ARG A 76 23.38 2.69 1.77
N THR A 77 22.09 2.74 2.07
CA THR A 77 21.46 1.74 2.95
C THR A 77 21.23 0.39 2.24
N ARG A 78 21.68 -0.71 2.85
CA ARG A 78 21.44 -2.08 2.36
C ARG A 78 20.00 -2.55 2.62
N LYS A 79 19.33 -1.98 3.63
CA LYS A 79 17.93 -2.28 4.00
C LYS A 79 17.04 -2.04 2.76
N ASN A 80 16.25 -3.04 2.36
CA ASN A 80 15.33 -3.06 1.22
C ASN A 80 15.93 -3.11 -0.21
N SER A 81 17.22 -3.45 -0.38
CA SER A 81 17.86 -3.47 -1.71
C SER A 81 17.17 -4.39 -2.74
N THR A 82 16.66 -5.55 -2.32
CA THR A 82 15.94 -6.48 -3.22
C THR A 82 14.64 -5.87 -3.75
N ARG A 83 13.85 -5.19 -2.90
CA ARG A 83 12.63 -4.51 -3.34
C ARG A 83 12.93 -3.38 -4.33
N GLN A 84 13.98 -2.61 -4.06
CA GLN A 84 14.43 -1.55 -4.97
C GLN A 84 14.86 -2.14 -6.32
N PHE A 85 15.57 -3.27 -6.34
CA PHE A 85 15.95 -3.94 -7.58
C PHE A 85 14.71 -4.39 -8.38
N ILE A 86 13.71 -4.95 -7.71
CA ILE A 86 12.46 -5.38 -8.37
C ILE A 86 11.70 -4.17 -8.95
N LYS A 87 11.59 -3.06 -8.20
CA LYS A 87 11.01 -1.80 -8.71
C LYS A 87 11.77 -1.27 -9.94
N PHE A 88 13.11 -1.34 -9.91
CA PHE A 88 13.96 -0.94 -11.02
C PHE A 88 13.75 -1.85 -12.25
N LEU A 89 13.70 -3.17 -12.05
CA LEU A 89 13.43 -4.13 -13.12
C LEU A 89 12.06 -3.89 -13.76
N ILE A 90 11.01 -3.70 -12.94
CA ILE A 90 9.66 -3.37 -13.44
C ILE A 90 9.69 -2.06 -14.24
N THR A 91 10.39 -1.04 -13.75
CA THR A 91 10.52 0.25 -14.46
C THR A 91 11.11 0.04 -15.86
N ASN A 92 12.19 -0.75 -15.98
CA ASN A 92 12.83 -1.04 -17.26
C ASN A 92 11.95 -1.89 -18.18
N LEU A 93 11.22 -2.88 -17.64
CA LEU A 93 10.28 -3.71 -18.42
C LEU A 93 9.10 -2.89 -18.95
N VAL A 94 8.56 -1.96 -18.15
CA VAL A 94 7.53 -1.01 -18.62
C VAL A 94 8.10 -0.09 -19.70
N GLY A 95 9.34 0.38 -19.52
CA GLY A 95 10.04 1.15 -20.55
C GLY A 95 10.19 0.38 -21.87
N LEU A 96 10.49 -0.92 -21.82
CA LEU A 96 10.55 -1.78 -22.99
C LEU A 96 9.17 -1.92 -23.67
N GLY A 97 8.10 -2.14 -22.89
CA GLY A 97 6.73 -2.20 -23.42
C GLY A 97 6.30 -0.88 -24.07
N LEU A 98 6.57 0.26 -23.43
CA LEU A 98 6.36 1.59 -23.99
C LEU A 98 7.15 1.77 -25.29
N THR A 99 8.38 1.25 -25.35
CA THR A 99 9.21 1.31 -26.56
C THR A 99 8.54 0.58 -27.72
N MET A 100 8.03 -0.63 -27.48
CA MET A 100 7.33 -1.41 -28.50
C MET A 100 6.05 -0.71 -29.00
N ILE A 101 5.25 -0.17 -28.08
CA ILE A 101 3.99 0.53 -28.41
C ILE A 101 4.26 1.80 -29.21
N LEU A 102 5.20 2.64 -28.76
CA LEU A 102 5.56 3.89 -29.44
C LEU A 102 6.19 3.61 -30.81
N MET A 103 7.05 2.60 -30.92
CA MET A 103 7.62 2.19 -32.20
C MET A 103 6.53 1.74 -33.18
N PHE A 104 5.56 0.93 -32.72
CA PHE A 104 4.42 0.53 -33.54
C PHE A 104 3.63 1.75 -34.01
N PHE A 105 3.26 2.66 -33.11
CA PHE A 105 2.49 3.86 -33.46
C PHE A 105 3.23 4.79 -34.42
N LEU A 106 4.49 5.13 -34.14
CA LEU A 106 5.28 6.05 -34.96
C LEU A 106 5.57 5.49 -36.36
N VAL A 107 5.90 4.20 -36.46
CA VAL A 107 6.27 3.58 -37.74
C VAL A 107 5.04 3.19 -38.54
N GLN A 108 4.05 2.53 -37.92
CA GLN A 108 2.90 1.98 -38.64
C GLN A 108 1.79 3.01 -38.87
N LEU A 109 1.57 3.92 -37.92
CA LEU A 109 0.47 4.87 -38.02
C LEU A 109 0.92 6.22 -38.57
N LEU A 110 2.06 6.73 -38.08
CA LEU A 110 2.60 8.02 -38.53
C LEU A 110 3.61 7.91 -39.69
N HIS A 111 3.90 6.71 -40.17
CA HIS A 111 4.84 6.45 -41.27
C HIS A 111 6.21 7.10 -41.08
N MET A 112 6.64 7.24 -39.82
CA MET A 112 7.91 7.84 -39.47
C MET A 112 9.07 6.89 -39.82
N VAL A 113 10.18 7.45 -40.31
CA VAL A 113 11.40 6.67 -40.60
C VAL A 113 11.84 5.90 -39.32
N PRO A 114 12.04 4.57 -39.38
CA PRO A 114 12.26 3.74 -38.19
C PRO A 114 13.40 4.20 -37.28
N TYR A 115 14.48 4.73 -37.85
CA TYR A 115 15.61 5.24 -37.09
C TYR A 115 15.27 6.50 -36.28
N ILE A 116 14.48 7.41 -36.85
CA ILE A 116 14.02 8.62 -36.16
C ILE A 116 13.00 8.25 -35.09
N ALA A 117 12.07 7.35 -35.41
CA ALA A 117 11.10 6.81 -34.45
C ALA A 117 11.79 6.16 -33.23
N LYS A 118 12.87 5.41 -33.46
CA LYS A 118 13.66 4.78 -32.39
C LYS A 118 14.34 5.81 -31.48
N LEU A 119 14.91 6.87 -32.05
CA LEU A 119 15.52 7.96 -31.27
C LEU A 119 14.48 8.71 -30.42
N CYS A 120 13.35 9.08 -31.02
CA CYS A 120 12.25 9.74 -30.31
C CYS A 120 11.70 8.88 -29.17
N THR A 121 11.47 7.59 -29.45
CA THR A 121 10.97 6.64 -28.46
C THR A 121 11.96 6.46 -27.31
N SER A 122 13.25 6.31 -27.62
CA SER A 122 14.30 6.15 -26.60
C SER A 122 14.40 7.37 -25.68
N ALA A 123 14.26 8.58 -26.23
CA ALA A 123 14.24 9.81 -25.44
C ALA A 123 13.04 9.88 -24.49
N LEU A 124 11.83 9.55 -24.97
CA LEU A 124 10.62 9.53 -24.13
C LEU A 124 10.70 8.48 -23.01
N VAL A 125 11.17 7.28 -23.35
CA VAL A 125 11.32 6.18 -22.40
C VAL A 125 12.42 6.47 -21.38
N LEU A 126 13.50 7.16 -21.77
CA LEU A 126 14.53 7.63 -20.82
C LEU A 126 13.95 8.58 -19.78
N VAL A 127 13.11 9.54 -20.21
CA VAL A 127 12.43 10.47 -19.30
C VAL A 127 11.50 9.70 -18.35
N TRP A 128 10.68 8.78 -18.88
CA TRP A 128 9.85 7.89 -18.06
C TRP A 128 10.68 7.13 -17.01
N ASN A 129 11.74 6.43 -17.46
CA ASN A 129 12.60 5.63 -16.61
C ASN A 129 13.26 6.47 -15.51
N PHE A 130 13.68 7.69 -15.81
CA PHE A 130 14.22 8.62 -14.82
C PHE A 130 13.19 8.97 -13.75
N PHE A 131 11.98 9.40 -14.15
CA PHE A 131 10.96 9.81 -13.20
C PHE A 131 10.46 8.65 -12.34
N ALA A 132 10.23 7.48 -12.94
CA ALA A 132 9.87 6.26 -12.23
C ALA A 132 10.99 5.81 -11.28
N THR A 133 12.25 5.84 -11.72
CA THR A 133 13.37 5.46 -10.86
C THR A 133 13.54 6.45 -9.69
N LYS A 134 13.42 7.75 -9.94
CA LYS A 134 13.57 8.79 -8.91
C LYS A 134 12.45 8.79 -7.87
N HIS A 135 11.19 8.69 -8.30
CA HIS A 135 10.04 8.90 -7.41
C HIS A 135 9.44 7.61 -6.86
N TRP A 136 9.76 6.45 -7.47
CA TRP A 136 9.20 5.17 -7.04
C TRP A 136 10.28 4.17 -6.60
N THR A 137 11.40 4.06 -7.34
CA THR A 137 12.47 3.09 -7.01
C THR A 137 13.37 3.58 -5.88
N PHE A 138 13.89 4.80 -5.98
CA PHE A 138 14.80 5.43 -5.01
C PHE A 138 14.12 6.62 -4.32
N LYS A 139 12.93 6.38 -3.78
CA LYS A 139 12.22 7.36 -2.95
C LYS A 139 12.98 7.57 -1.63
N GLU A 140 13.42 8.80 -1.35
CA GLU A 140 13.97 9.15 -0.05
C GLU A 140 12.85 9.11 1.00
N ARG A 141 13.06 8.34 2.07
CA ARG A 141 12.15 8.30 3.21
C ARG A 141 12.38 9.58 4.00
N ARG A 142 11.42 10.51 4.01
CA ARG A 142 11.43 11.61 4.96
C ARG A 142 11.27 11.03 6.36
N LEU A 143 12.04 11.58 7.31
CA LEU A 143 11.93 11.22 8.71
C LEU A 143 10.65 11.86 9.24
N ALA A 144 9.72 11.00 9.65
CA ALA A 144 8.45 11.35 10.25
C ALA A 144 8.56 12.47 11.28
N LYS A 145 7.86 13.59 11.04
CA LYS A 145 7.53 14.53 12.13
C LYS A 145 6.55 13.83 13.07
N GLY A 146 7.03 13.42 14.25
CA GLY A 146 6.18 12.88 15.29
C GLY A 146 5.14 13.90 15.71
N LEU A 147 3.86 13.61 15.49
CA LEU A 147 2.77 14.39 16.05
C LEU A 147 2.53 13.90 17.48
N THR A 148 3.08 14.62 18.45
CA THR A 148 2.66 14.50 19.85
C THR A 148 1.37 15.30 20.01
N ALA A 149 0.22 14.62 19.98
CA ALA A 149 -1.06 15.18 20.40
C ALA A 149 -1.28 14.89 21.89
N PRO A 150 -2.05 15.73 22.62
CA PRO A 150 -2.01 15.80 24.07
C PRO A 150 -2.70 14.60 24.73
N SER A 151 -2.04 14.05 25.76
CA SER A 151 -2.62 13.13 26.74
C SER A 151 -3.64 13.88 27.59
N GLY A 152 -4.86 13.37 27.72
CA GLY A 152 -5.88 13.99 28.60
C GLY A 152 -7.32 13.87 28.13
N ARG A 153 -7.67 12.83 27.35
CA ARG A 153 -9.07 12.58 27.00
C ARG A 153 -9.75 11.71 28.03
N GLU A 154 -11.03 11.97 28.24
CA GLU A 154 -11.86 11.19 29.14
C GLU A 154 -11.98 9.73 28.67
N ILE A 155 -12.19 9.52 27.37
CA ILE A 155 -12.21 8.20 26.75
C ILE A 155 -10.82 7.86 26.22
N LEU A 156 -10.25 6.74 26.68
CA LEU A 156 -8.96 6.26 26.20
C LEU A 156 -9.10 5.57 24.84
N LEU A 157 -10.10 4.69 24.68
CA LEU A 157 -10.21 3.81 23.53
C LEU A 157 -11.60 3.88 22.88
N SER A 158 -11.63 4.24 21.60
CA SER A 158 -12.79 4.04 20.73
C SER A 158 -12.62 2.78 19.89
N ILE A 159 -13.61 1.89 19.94
CA ILE A 159 -13.64 0.69 19.10
C ILE A 159 -14.71 0.87 18.02
N VAL A 160 -14.29 0.80 16.77
CA VAL A 160 -15.15 0.90 15.59
C VAL A 160 -15.29 -0.48 14.95
N ILE A 161 -16.52 -0.99 14.86
CA ILE A 161 -16.84 -2.28 14.23
C ILE A 161 -17.74 -2.02 13.02
N PRO A 162 -17.23 -2.11 11.77
CA PRO A 162 -18.06 -2.06 10.58
C PRO A 162 -18.85 -3.36 10.44
N ALA A 163 -20.15 -3.27 10.17
CA ALA A 163 -21.04 -4.42 10.03
C ALA A 163 -21.87 -4.33 8.73
N TYR A 164 -21.98 -5.45 8.02
CA TYR A 164 -22.88 -5.59 6.87
C TYR A 164 -23.42 -7.00 6.76
N ASN A 165 -24.70 -7.18 7.05
CA ASN A 165 -25.37 -8.46 7.16
C ASN A 165 -24.63 -9.43 8.10
N GLU A 166 -24.46 -9.01 9.35
CA GLU A 166 -23.74 -9.74 10.40
C GLU A 166 -24.66 -10.22 11.53
N ALA A 167 -25.98 -10.26 11.34
CA ALA A 167 -26.95 -10.56 12.38
C ALA A 167 -26.68 -11.91 13.09
N THR A 168 -26.10 -12.88 12.39
CA THR A 168 -25.83 -14.22 12.94
C THR A 168 -24.54 -14.33 13.75
N ARG A 169 -23.63 -13.33 13.69
CA ARG A 169 -22.31 -13.43 14.33
C ARG A 169 -21.91 -12.22 15.17
N ILE A 170 -22.52 -11.05 14.92
CA ILE A 170 -22.14 -9.80 15.58
C ILE A 170 -22.31 -9.89 17.11
N GLU A 171 -23.28 -10.65 17.61
CA GLU A 171 -23.54 -10.81 19.04
C GLU A 171 -22.37 -11.50 19.78
N GLU A 172 -21.76 -12.52 19.17
CA GLU A 172 -20.58 -13.20 19.72
C GLU A 172 -19.38 -12.24 19.79
N THR A 173 -19.15 -11.48 18.70
CA THR A 173 -18.13 -10.43 18.64
C THR A 173 -18.33 -9.38 19.72
N LEU A 174 -19.55 -8.86 19.88
CA LEU A 174 -19.85 -7.85 20.90
C LEU A 174 -19.70 -8.42 22.33
N THR A 175 -20.06 -9.68 22.55
CA THR A 175 -19.89 -10.36 23.85
C THR A 175 -18.42 -10.44 24.24
N GLU A 176 -17.53 -10.84 23.32
CA GLU A 176 -16.09 -10.89 23.58
C GLU A 176 -15.50 -9.50 23.84
N VAL A 177 -15.85 -8.52 22.99
CA VAL A 177 -15.37 -7.15 23.11
C VAL A 177 -15.79 -6.52 24.44
N VAL A 178 -17.06 -6.63 24.81
CA VAL A 178 -17.58 -6.07 26.06
C VAL A 178 -17.03 -6.83 27.27
N GLY A 179 -16.92 -8.16 27.19
CA GLY A 179 -16.31 -8.97 28.24
C GLY A 179 -14.87 -8.54 28.54
N TYR A 180 -14.08 -8.29 27.49
CA TYR A 180 -12.73 -7.75 27.61
C TYR A 180 -12.72 -6.34 28.23
N LEU A 181 -13.56 -5.43 27.73
CA LEU A 181 -13.56 -4.03 28.16
C LEU A 181 -14.06 -3.83 29.59
N LYS A 182 -15.01 -4.65 30.07
CA LYS A 182 -15.48 -4.62 31.46
C LYS A 182 -14.37 -4.89 32.47
N GLY A 183 -13.30 -5.59 32.07
CA GLY A 183 -12.13 -5.86 32.90
C GLY A 183 -11.06 -4.75 32.90
N LYS A 184 -11.29 -3.63 32.19
CA LYS A 184 -10.29 -2.55 32.03
C LYS A 184 -10.62 -1.36 32.92
N SER A 185 -9.57 -0.67 33.37
CA SER A 185 -9.66 0.51 34.24
C SER A 185 -9.87 1.82 33.49
N PHE A 186 -9.77 1.82 32.16
CA PHE A 186 -9.93 3.00 31.33
C PHE A 186 -11.34 3.11 30.75
N ALA A 187 -11.79 4.33 30.47
CA ALA A 187 -13.05 4.55 29.76
C ALA A 187 -12.91 4.23 28.27
N PHE A 188 -13.97 3.66 27.70
CA PHE A 188 -14.03 3.24 26.31
C PHE A 188 -15.35 3.68 25.68
N GLU A 189 -15.40 3.70 24.35
CA GLU A 189 -16.64 3.74 23.59
C GLU A 189 -16.65 2.67 22.48
N LEU A 190 -17.85 2.20 22.12
CA LEU A 190 -18.07 1.17 21.11
C LEU A 190 -19.03 1.69 20.02
N LEU A 191 -18.52 1.76 18.80
CA LEU A 191 -19.21 2.30 17.64
C LEU A 191 -19.42 1.18 16.63
N VAL A 192 -20.62 0.62 16.57
CA VAL A 192 -20.97 -0.32 15.50
C VAL A 192 -21.50 0.47 14.31
N VAL A 193 -20.87 0.37 13.15
CA VAL A 193 -21.29 1.10 11.94
C VAL A 193 -21.95 0.14 10.96
N ASP A 194 -23.26 0.27 10.80
CA ASP A 194 -24.05 -0.56 9.89
C ASP A 194 -24.01 0.00 8.46
N ASP A 195 -23.41 -0.73 7.53
CA ASP A 195 -23.28 -0.38 6.11
C ASP A 195 -24.53 -0.79 5.30
N GLY A 196 -25.71 -0.50 5.84
CA GLY A 196 -27.00 -0.74 5.18
C GLY A 196 -27.43 -2.22 5.16
N SER A 197 -27.35 -2.90 6.30
CA SER A 197 -27.75 -4.30 6.43
C SER A 197 -29.25 -4.52 6.20
N ARG A 198 -29.62 -5.74 5.80
CA ARG A 198 -31.02 -6.15 5.52
C ARG A 198 -31.45 -7.39 6.30
N ASP A 199 -30.60 -7.90 7.18
CA ASP A 199 -30.77 -9.18 7.89
C ASP A 199 -31.13 -9.01 9.38
N GLY A 200 -31.39 -7.78 9.82
CA GLY A 200 -31.68 -7.47 11.23
C GLY A 200 -30.44 -7.15 12.08
N THR A 201 -29.25 -6.98 11.49
CA THR A 201 -28.00 -6.63 12.22
C THR A 201 -28.22 -5.49 13.23
N ILE A 202 -28.82 -4.36 12.82
CA ILE A 202 -29.08 -3.20 13.70
C ILE A 202 -29.86 -3.62 14.95
N ALA A 203 -30.95 -4.37 14.79
CA ALA A 203 -31.82 -4.78 15.89
C ALA A 203 -31.13 -5.73 16.88
N VAL A 204 -30.19 -6.56 16.39
CA VAL A 204 -29.35 -7.41 17.25
C VAL A 204 -28.43 -6.53 18.11
N VAL A 205 -27.78 -5.54 17.50
CA VAL A 205 -26.85 -4.65 18.20
C VAL A 205 -27.55 -3.75 19.21
N GLU A 206 -28.68 -3.15 18.85
CA GLU A 206 -29.46 -2.31 19.77
C GLU A 206 -29.93 -3.11 21.00
N ARG A 207 -30.43 -4.33 20.78
CA ARG A 207 -30.82 -5.24 21.87
C ARG A 207 -29.64 -5.59 22.75
N PHE A 208 -28.49 -5.88 22.15
CA PHE A 208 -27.27 -6.20 22.88
C PHE A 208 -26.81 -5.03 23.77
N ILE A 209 -26.80 -3.81 23.22
CA ILE A 209 -26.44 -2.58 23.97
C ILE A 209 -27.37 -2.38 25.17
N ALA A 210 -28.68 -2.51 24.96
CA ALA A 210 -29.67 -2.37 26.02
C ALA A 210 -29.53 -3.46 27.10
N ALA A 211 -29.32 -4.72 26.69
CA ALA A 211 -29.18 -5.85 27.62
C ALA A 211 -27.92 -5.78 28.50
N HIS A 212 -26.90 -5.04 28.07
CA HIS A 212 -25.62 -4.92 28.78
C HIS A 212 -25.41 -3.57 29.47
N ASP A 213 -26.44 -2.69 29.46
CA ASP A 213 -26.41 -1.34 30.02
C ASP A 213 -25.25 -0.48 29.47
N LEU A 214 -25.12 -0.45 28.15
CA LEU A 214 -24.03 0.24 27.44
C LEU A 214 -24.48 1.53 26.74
N SER A 215 -25.72 1.99 26.95
CA SER A 215 -26.29 3.12 26.20
C SER A 215 -25.53 4.45 26.35
N ASP A 216 -24.71 4.58 27.40
CA ASP A 216 -23.83 5.73 27.66
C ASP A 216 -22.51 5.70 26.86
N ARG A 217 -22.11 4.51 26.38
CA ARG A 217 -20.77 4.26 25.81
C ARG A 217 -20.77 3.43 24.54
N ALA A 218 -21.92 2.95 24.07
CA ALA A 218 -22.05 2.17 22.86
C ALA A 218 -23.22 2.66 22.01
N CYS A 219 -23.03 2.71 20.69
CA CYS A 219 -24.12 3.02 19.77
C CYS A 219 -23.97 2.32 18.42
N VAL A 220 -25.09 2.24 17.70
CA VAL A 220 -25.14 1.83 16.31
C VAL A 220 -25.26 3.06 15.41
N LEU A 221 -24.47 3.10 14.33
CA LEU A 221 -24.44 4.17 13.35
C LEU A 221 -24.91 3.62 11.99
N PRO A 222 -26.20 3.76 11.63
CA PRO A 222 -26.72 3.28 10.36
C PRO A 222 -26.36 4.22 9.20
N LEU A 223 -25.72 3.70 8.15
CA LEU A 223 -25.46 4.44 6.89
C LEU A 223 -26.66 4.45 5.95
N GLY A 224 -27.63 3.55 6.15
CA GLY A 224 -28.87 3.42 5.37
C GLY A 224 -28.71 2.73 4.01
N VAL A 225 -27.56 2.88 3.34
CA VAL A 225 -27.24 2.22 2.07
C VAL A 225 -25.84 1.64 2.12
N ASN A 226 -25.65 0.45 1.55
CA ASN A 226 -24.34 -0.17 1.43
C ASN A 226 -23.43 0.65 0.50
N ARG A 227 -22.37 1.21 1.08
CA ARG A 227 -21.30 1.95 0.37
C ARG A 227 -19.99 1.18 0.37
N GLY A 228 -19.79 0.29 1.32
CA GLY A 228 -18.61 -0.54 1.48
C GLY A 228 -17.92 -0.33 2.84
N LYS A 229 -17.09 -1.30 3.21
CA LYS A 229 -16.35 -1.33 4.49
C LYS A 229 -15.58 -0.04 4.78
N GLY A 230 -14.93 0.55 3.77
CA GLY A 230 -14.18 1.80 3.91
C GLY A 230 -15.06 2.98 4.32
N ALA A 231 -16.29 3.08 3.80
CA ALA A 231 -17.23 4.11 4.21
C ALA A 231 -17.68 3.92 5.67
N ALA A 232 -17.95 2.66 6.07
CA ALA A 232 -18.33 2.32 7.44
C ALA A 232 -17.21 2.64 8.44
N VAL A 233 -15.98 2.15 8.18
CA VAL A 233 -14.82 2.45 9.03
C VAL A 233 -14.57 3.96 9.09
N ARG A 234 -14.57 4.66 7.93
CA ARG A 234 -14.37 6.11 7.92
C ARG A 234 -15.41 6.86 8.74
N THR A 235 -16.67 6.46 8.65
CA THR A 235 -17.74 7.09 9.43
C THR A 235 -17.53 6.88 10.93
N GLY A 236 -17.24 5.65 11.35
CA GLY A 236 -16.98 5.35 12.76
C GLY A 236 -15.74 6.07 13.28
N VAL A 237 -14.63 6.05 12.54
CA VAL A 237 -13.39 6.74 12.93
C VAL A 237 -13.60 8.26 13.00
N LEU A 238 -14.37 8.86 12.08
CA LEU A 238 -14.70 10.29 12.14
C LEU A 238 -15.68 10.65 13.26
N ARG A 239 -16.46 9.69 13.79
CA ARG A 239 -17.29 9.88 15.00
C ARG A 239 -16.56 9.61 16.31
N ALA A 240 -15.53 8.76 16.30
CA ALA A 240 -14.77 8.38 17.48
C ALA A 240 -14.15 9.56 18.23
N THR A 241 -14.18 9.52 19.55
CA THR A 241 -13.75 10.59 20.47
C THR A 241 -12.56 10.20 21.36
N GLY A 242 -12.22 8.91 21.42
CA GLY A 242 -11.14 8.37 22.23
C GLY A 242 -9.75 8.85 21.82
N GLU A 243 -8.80 8.76 22.76
CA GLU A 243 -7.38 9.05 22.52
C GLU A 243 -6.78 8.12 21.45
N TYR A 244 -7.15 6.84 21.52
CA TYR A 244 -6.83 5.82 20.54
C TYR A 244 -8.11 5.34 19.85
N VAL A 245 -8.04 5.21 18.53
CA VAL A 245 -9.14 4.69 17.72
C VAL A 245 -8.69 3.36 17.12
N LEU A 246 -9.33 2.29 17.57
CA LEU A 246 -9.21 0.95 17.00
C LEU A 246 -10.37 0.72 16.05
N PHE A 247 -10.10 0.20 14.86
CA PHE A 247 -11.13 -0.52 14.11
C PHE A 247 -10.76 -2.00 14.02
N THR A 248 -11.79 -2.86 14.09
CA THR A 248 -11.67 -4.32 14.04
C THR A 248 -12.82 -4.92 13.24
N ASP A 249 -12.62 -6.10 12.66
CA ASP A 249 -13.65 -6.83 11.92
C ASP A 249 -14.77 -7.36 12.84
N ALA A 250 -15.98 -7.50 12.29
CA ALA A 250 -17.16 -7.98 13.00
C ALA A 250 -17.20 -9.50 13.25
N ASP A 251 -16.15 -10.24 12.90
CA ASP A 251 -16.12 -11.70 12.87
C ASP A 251 -15.08 -12.34 13.81
N ASN A 252 -14.54 -11.56 14.76
CA ASN A 252 -13.47 -11.98 15.69
C ASN A 252 -12.24 -12.60 15.00
N SER A 253 -11.99 -12.26 13.72
CA SER A 253 -10.81 -12.71 12.99
C SER A 253 -9.50 -12.40 13.73
N THR A 254 -9.45 -11.27 14.42
CA THR A 254 -8.37 -10.91 15.36
C THR A 254 -8.98 -10.77 16.74
N PRO A 255 -8.56 -11.56 17.74
CA PRO A 255 -9.12 -11.47 19.07
C PRO A 255 -8.94 -10.10 19.71
N ILE A 256 -9.93 -9.67 20.49
CA ILE A 256 -9.90 -8.34 21.11
C ILE A 256 -8.77 -8.18 22.16
N HIS A 257 -8.26 -9.27 22.74
CA HIS A 257 -7.16 -9.21 23.70
C HIS A 257 -5.84 -8.70 23.11
N GLU A 258 -5.70 -8.67 21.78
CA GLU A 258 -4.55 -8.05 21.11
C GLU A 258 -4.48 -6.52 21.40
N VAL A 259 -5.56 -5.89 21.87
CA VAL A 259 -5.58 -4.47 22.27
C VAL A 259 -4.52 -4.14 23.31
N ASP A 260 -4.28 -5.01 24.29
CA ASP A 260 -3.29 -4.75 25.36
C ASP A 260 -1.91 -4.47 24.78
N ARG A 261 -1.44 -5.35 23.89
CA ARG A 261 -0.14 -5.18 23.24
C ARG A 261 -0.10 -3.97 22.30
N PHE A 262 -1.25 -3.57 21.74
CA PHE A 262 -1.30 -2.36 20.91
C PHE A 262 -1.21 -1.10 21.78
N LEU A 263 -1.89 -1.07 22.94
CA LEU A 263 -1.78 0.04 23.89
C LEU A 263 -0.35 0.19 24.42
N ASP A 264 0.35 -0.91 24.68
CA ASP A 264 1.76 -0.88 25.14
C ASP A 264 2.73 -0.30 24.09
N GLU A 265 2.38 -0.36 22.80
CA GLU A 265 3.28 -0.06 21.68
C GLU A 265 2.91 1.23 20.91
N ILE A 266 1.70 1.77 21.13
CA ILE A 266 1.17 2.90 20.35
C ILE A 266 1.86 4.21 20.71
N GLU A 267 2.47 4.34 21.89
CA GLU A 267 3.13 5.57 22.34
C GLU A 267 4.26 5.99 21.39
N GLU A 268 5.03 5.03 20.88
CA GLU A 268 6.21 5.23 20.03
C GLU A 268 5.89 5.57 18.57
N VAL A 269 4.64 5.35 18.15
CA VAL A 269 4.21 5.51 16.76
C VAL A 269 2.87 6.25 16.68
N ASP A 270 2.36 6.45 15.47
CA ASP A 270 1.07 7.14 15.28
C ASP A 270 -0.01 6.15 14.83
N ILE A 271 0.40 5.04 14.21
CA ILE A 271 -0.45 3.98 13.68
C ILE A 271 0.19 2.61 13.94
N LEU A 272 -0.58 1.71 14.53
CA LEU A 272 -0.27 0.29 14.65
C LEU A 272 -1.18 -0.56 13.77
N ILE A 273 -0.60 -1.58 13.14
CA ILE A 273 -1.30 -2.50 12.26
C ILE A 273 -1.05 -3.93 12.71
N GLY A 274 -2.12 -4.70 12.84
CA GLY A 274 -2.00 -6.14 13.00
C GLY A 274 -1.43 -6.77 11.73
N SER A 275 -0.56 -7.75 11.88
CA SER A 275 0.04 -8.44 10.74
C SER A 275 -0.08 -9.94 10.92
N ARG A 276 -0.64 -10.61 9.90
CA ARG A 276 -0.73 -12.07 9.80
C ARG A 276 0.54 -12.69 9.23
N TYR A 277 1.44 -11.87 8.69
CA TYR A 277 2.61 -12.30 7.91
C TYR A 277 3.95 -12.07 8.63
N LEU A 278 3.91 -11.69 9.91
CA LEU A 278 5.10 -11.64 10.75
C LEU A 278 5.41 -13.04 11.29
N ALA A 279 6.68 -13.31 11.55
CA ALA A 279 7.13 -14.64 11.96
C ALA A 279 6.53 -15.11 13.29
N ALA A 280 6.16 -14.17 14.16
CA ALA A 280 5.53 -14.43 15.45
C ALA A 280 3.99 -14.53 15.39
N SER A 281 3.38 -14.30 14.21
CA SER A 281 1.92 -14.39 14.04
C SER A 281 1.46 -15.84 14.09
N LYS A 282 0.38 -16.12 14.82
CA LYS A 282 -0.25 -17.45 14.88
C LYS A 282 -1.48 -17.45 13.98
N VAL A 283 -1.42 -18.25 12.90
CA VAL A 283 -2.55 -18.47 12.00
C VAL A 283 -3.07 -19.88 12.25
N GLU A 284 -4.18 -20.01 12.97
CA GLU A 284 -4.59 -21.29 13.55
C GLU A 284 -5.23 -22.27 12.54
N LYS A 285 -5.76 -21.77 11.41
CA LYS A 285 -6.27 -22.62 10.33
C LYS A 285 -5.40 -22.53 9.08
N LYS A 286 -4.91 -23.69 8.62
CA LYS A 286 -4.18 -23.82 7.36
C LYS A 286 -5.13 -23.54 6.18
N GLN A 287 -5.09 -22.31 5.67
CA GLN A 287 -5.71 -22.00 4.39
C GLN A 287 -5.13 -22.89 3.27
N PRO A 288 -5.91 -23.18 2.21
CA PRO A 288 -5.37 -23.89 1.05
C PRO A 288 -4.13 -23.18 0.49
N TRP A 289 -3.08 -23.95 0.18
CA TRP A 289 -1.78 -23.39 -0.24
C TRP A 289 -1.89 -22.41 -1.41
N HIS A 290 -2.80 -22.66 -2.36
CA HIS A 290 -3.02 -21.80 -3.52
C HIS A 290 -3.65 -20.44 -3.13
N ARG A 291 -4.54 -20.40 -2.11
CA ARG A 291 -5.07 -19.15 -1.56
C ARG A 291 -3.98 -18.35 -0.84
N ILE A 292 -3.09 -19.03 -0.11
CA ILE A 292 -1.94 -18.40 0.55
C ILE A 292 -0.99 -17.80 -0.49
N VAL A 293 -0.65 -18.55 -1.54
CA VAL A 293 0.23 -18.06 -2.62
C VAL A 293 -0.38 -16.86 -3.33
N LEU A 294 -1.67 -16.92 -3.69
CA LEU A 294 -2.36 -15.82 -4.36
C LEU A 294 -2.45 -14.56 -3.48
N SER A 295 -2.78 -14.73 -2.18
CA SER A 295 -2.83 -13.63 -1.22
C SER A 295 -1.45 -13.00 -1.00
N ARG A 296 -0.40 -13.83 -0.88
CA ARG A 296 0.99 -13.35 -0.79
C ARG A 296 1.44 -12.62 -2.05
N LEU A 297 1.05 -13.09 -3.24
CA LEU A 297 1.38 -12.43 -4.50
C LEU A 297 0.64 -11.09 -4.64
N ALA A 298 -0.66 -11.05 -4.33
CA ALA A 298 -1.44 -9.81 -4.36
C ALA A 298 -0.87 -8.78 -3.39
N ASN A 299 -0.57 -9.21 -2.16
CA ASN A 299 0.05 -8.37 -1.14
C ASN A 299 1.48 -7.94 -1.53
N PHE A 300 2.25 -8.81 -2.19
CA PHE A 300 3.56 -8.45 -2.74
C PHE A 300 3.44 -7.34 -3.80
N VAL A 301 2.46 -7.41 -4.69
CA VAL A 301 2.17 -6.34 -5.65
C VAL A 301 1.80 -5.04 -4.92
N ILE A 302 0.88 -5.09 -3.95
CA ILE A 302 0.49 -3.92 -3.15
C ILE A 302 1.71 -3.26 -2.47
N THR A 303 2.55 -4.05 -1.80
CA THR A 303 3.72 -3.54 -1.06
C THR A 303 4.85 -3.05 -1.96
N ILE A 304 4.93 -3.50 -3.21
CA ILE A 304 5.85 -2.94 -4.21
C ILE A 304 5.34 -1.59 -4.72
N PHE A 305 4.05 -1.47 -5.02
CA PHE A 305 3.55 -0.26 -5.68
C PHE A 305 3.17 0.85 -4.70
N LEU A 306 2.61 0.52 -3.54
CA LEU A 306 1.94 1.50 -2.69
C LEU A 306 2.73 1.90 -1.44
N ILE A 307 3.13 0.93 -0.62
CA ILE A 307 3.59 1.17 0.76
C ILE A 307 4.86 0.34 1.05
N ASP A 308 5.98 1.03 1.29
CA ASP A 308 7.22 0.37 1.65
C ASP A 308 7.27 -0.01 3.14
N GLY A 309 7.78 -1.20 3.44
CA GLY A 309 8.08 -1.62 4.82
C GLY A 309 6.92 -2.24 5.61
N ILE A 310 5.69 -2.20 5.08
CA ILE A 310 4.53 -2.90 5.65
C ILE A 310 4.35 -4.24 4.92
N ARG A 311 4.09 -5.31 5.66
CA ARG A 311 3.87 -6.66 5.14
C ARG A 311 2.41 -7.01 5.03
N ASP A 312 1.54 -6.58 5.92
CA ASP A 312 0.11 -6.88 5.88
C ASP A 312 -0.69 -5.58 5.85
N THR A 313 -1.02 -5.11 4.64
CA THR A 313 -1.72 -3.84 4.49
C THR A 313 -3.20 -3.94 4.81
N GLN A 314 -3.78 -5.15 4.75
CA GLN A 314 -5.24 -5.38 4.76
C GLN A 314 -5.72 -6.13 6.01
N CYS A 315 -4.93 -6.19 7.08
CA CYS A 315 -5.43 -6.67 8.36
C CYS A 315 -6.47 -5.70 8.90
N GLY A 316 -7.65 -6.21 9.29
CA GLY A 316 -8.75 -5.40 9.78
C GLY A 316 -8.57 -4.88 11.20
N PHE A 317 -7.45 -5.17 11.87
CA PHE A 317 -7.15 -4.75 13.25
C PHE A 317 -6.07 -3.66 13.24
N LYS A 318 -6.47 -2.40 13.36
CA LYS A 318 -5.55 -1.24 13.33
C LYS A 318 -5.92 -0.20 14.37
N MET A 319 -4.91 0.28 15.09
CA MET A 319 -5.05 1.32 16.11
C MET A 319 -4.33 2.59 15.67
N LEU A 320 -4.99 3.72 15.81
CA LEU A 320 -4.47 5.03 15.45
C LEU A 320 -4.59 5.98 16.63
N LYS A 321 -3.59 6.85 16.81
CA LYS A 321 -3.77 8.04 17.65
C LYS A 321 -4.85 8.93 17.06
N TYR A 322 -5.66 9.56 17.90
CA TYR A 322 -6.78 10.39 17.45
C TYR A 322 -6.40 11.40 16.36
N ALA A 323 -5.29 12.12 16.53
CA ALA A 323 -4.86 13.13 15.57
C ALA A 323 -4.60 12.53 14.18
N ALA A 324 -3.89 11.39 14.12
CA ALA A 324 -3.65 10.66 12.88
C ALA A 324 -4.94 10.11 12.28
N ALA A 325 -5.82 9.57 13.13
CA ALA A 325 -7.12 9.05 12.72
C ALA A 325 -7.96 10.15 12.05
N LYS A 326 -8.13 11.32 12.68
CA LYS A 326 -8.92 12.41 12.11
C LYS A 326 -8.30 13.01 10.86
N ASP A 327 -7.00 13.26 10.85
CA ASP A 327 -6.34 13.85 9.70
C ASP A 327 -6.46 12.92 8.47
N ILE A 328 -6.11 11.65 8.61
CA ILE A 328 -6.14 10.72 7.47
C ILE A 328 -7.57 10.44 7.01
N PHE A 329 -8.46 10.05 7.92
CA PHE A 329 -9.81 9.63 7.53
C PHE A 329 -10.68 10.77 7.01
N SER A 330 -10.37 12.03 7.34
CA SER A 330 -11.05 13.20 6.74
C SER A 330 -10.70 13.40 5.26
N ARG A 331 -9.58 12.84 4.79
CA ARG A 331 -9.10 12.95 3.41
C ARG A 331 -9.47 11.74 2.55
N MET A 332 -9.68 10.58 3.18
CA MET A 332 -9.95 9.32 2.49
C MET A 332 -11.21 9.35 1.64
N CYS A 333 -11.12 8.81 0.43
CA CYS A 333 -12.18 8.82 -0.57
C CYS A 333 -12.62 7.41 -1.01
N VAL A 334 -11.88 6.36 -0.65
CA VAL A 334 -12.17 4.98 -1.06
C VAL A 334 -13.15 4.34 -0.07
N ASP A 335 -14.34 3.99 -0.56
CA ASP A 335 -15.40 3.39 0.26
C ASP A 335 -15.32 1.85 0.34
N GLY A 336 -14.61 1.20 -0.58
CA GLY A 336 -14.47 -0.27 -0.64
C GLY A 336 -13.28 -0.83 0.14
N PHE A 337 -12.89 -2.07 -0.15
CA PHE A 337 -11.75 -2.77 0.48
C PHE A 337 -10.38 -2.11 0.25
N GLY A 338 -10.27 -1.19 -0.72
CA GLY A 338 -9.05 -0.41 -0.95
C GLY A 338 -8.78 0.67 0.10
N PHE A 339 -9.69 0.92 1.04
CA PHE A 339 -9.51 1.94 2.08
C PHE A 339 -8.28 1.69 2.95
N ASP A 340 -7.96 0.42 3.24
CA ASP A 340 -6.79 0.03 4.02
C ASP A 340 -5.48 0.46 3.34
N MET A 341 -5.45 0.40 2.01
CA MET A 341 -4.33 0.84 1.19
C MET A 341 -4.25 2.37 1.13
N GLU A 342 -5.39 3.03 0.99
CA GLU A 342 -5.49 4.49 0.99
C GLU A 342 -5.01 5.08 2.32
N LEU A 343 -5.46 4.51 3.44
CA LEU A 343 -5.04 4.85 4.81
C LEU A 343 -3.50 4.88 4.92
N LEU A 344 -2.85 3.82 4.46
CA LEU A 344 -1.40 3.66 4.60
C LEU A 344 -0.62 4.51 3.59
N ALA A 345 -1.16 4.71 2.38
CA ALA A 345 -0.57 5.63 1.41
C ALA A 345 -0.63 7.08 1.92
N LEU A 346 -1.74 7.49 2.53
CA LEU A 346 -1.88 8.81 3.15
C LEU A 346 -1.01 8.93 4.40
N ALA A 347 -0.94 7.90 5.24
CA ALA A 347 -0.02 7.87 6.38
C ALA A 347 1.43 8.12 5.94
N GLU A 348 1.87 7.48 4.85
CA GLU A 348 3.21 7.67 4.31
C GLU A 348 3.44 9.09 3.75
N VAL A 349 2.44 9.66 3.06
CA VAL A 349 2.58 10.99 2.44
C VAL A 349 2.46 12.13 3.46
N LEU A 350 1.67 11.92 4.52
CA LEU A 350 1.52 12.82 5.67
C LEU A 350 2.60 12.59 6.74
N ASP A 351 3.54 11.67 6.50
CA ASP A 351 4.73 11.46 7.32
C ASP A 351 4.43 10.90 8.74
N TYR A 352 3.36 10.11 8.86
CA TYR A 352 3.00 9.40 10.10
C TYR A 352 3.87 8.15 10.32
N ARG A 353 4.19 7.86 11.58
CA ARG A 353 4.93 6.66 11.98
C ARG A 353 4.00 5.47 12.05
N VAL A 354 4.32 4.44 11.27
CA VAL A 354 3.54 3.21 11.18
C VAL A 354 4.39 2.01 11.59
N LYS A 355 3.86 1.16 12.48
CA LYS A 355 4.50 -0.10 12.91
C LYS A 355 3.52 -1.27 12.79
N GLU A 356 4.04 -2.43 12.40
CA GLU A 356 3.28 -3.69 12.38
C GLU A 356 3.54 -4.50 13.65
N LEU A 357 2.48 -5.10 14.20
CA LEU A 357 2.55 -6.04 15.31
C LEU A 357 2.01 -7.42 14.90
N PRO A 358 2.65 -8.52 15.33
CA PRO A 358 2.24 -9.87 14.95
C PRO A 358 0.97 -10.30 15.68
N VAL A 359 -0.17 -10.40 15.01
CA VAL A 359 -1.44 -10.80 15.66
C VAL A 359 -1.75 -12.28 15.50
N SER A 360 -2.51 -12.82 16.45
CA SER A 360 -3.21 -14.09 16.29
C SER A 360 -4.40 -13.91 15.35
N TRP A 361 -4.59 -14.82 14.40
CA TRP A 361 -5.64 -14.70 13.40
C TRP A 361 -6.39 -16.01 13.14
N PHE A 362 -7.72 -15.91 13.13
CA PHE A 362 -8.65 -17.02 12.95
C PHE A 362 -9.39 -16.89 11.61
N ASP A 363 -9.41 -17.97 10.83
CA ASP A 363 -10.14 -17.98 9.55
C ASP A 363 -11.64 -18.21 9.80
N SER A 364 -12.44 -17.18 9.52
CA SER A 364 -13.90 -17.32 9.50
C SER A 364 -14.34 -18.04 8.21
N PRO A 365 -15.00 -19.22 8.29
CA PRO A 365 -15.21 -20.12 7.16
C PRO A 365 -16.14 -19.56 6.05
N ASN A 366 -16.74 -18.38 6.21
CA ASN A 366 -17.74 -17.81 5.29
C ASN A 366 -17.24 -16.57 4.52
N SER A 367 -16.03 -16.60 3.96
CA SER A 367 -15.54 -15.50 3.11
C SER A 367 -16.24 -15.50 1.73
N ARG A 368 -17.08 -14.48 1.49
CA ARG A 368 -17.80 -14.26 0.22
C ARG A 368 -16.94 -13.58 -0.88
N VAL A 369 -15.64 -13.40 -0.65
CA VAL A 369 -14.77 -12.60 -1.53
C VAL A 369 -14.28 -13.44 -2.72
N GLN A 370 -14.60 -12.99 -3.95
CA GLN A 370 -14.13 -13.62 -5.19
C GLN A 370 -12.67 -13.17 -5.49
N PRO A 371 -11.68 -14.07 -5.46
CA PRO A 371 -10.25 -13.69 -5.43
C PRO A 371 -9.77 -12.88 -6.64
N VAL A 372 -10.16 -13.25 -7.85
CA VAL A 372 -9.69 -12.61 -9.09
C VAL A 372 -10.29 -11.20 -9.25
N ARG A 373 -11.60 -11.06 -9.01
CA ARG A 373 -12.26 -9.75 -9.03
C ARG A 373 -11.72 -8.83 -7.94
N ALA A 374 -11.44 -9.39 -6.76
CA ALA A 374 -10.81 -8.64 -5.68
C ALA A 374 -9.41 -8.14 -6.07
N ALA A 375 -8.59 -8.98 -6.72
CA ALA A 375 -7.26 -8.58 -7.20
C ALA A 375 -7.32 -7.48 -8.26
N LEU A 376 -8.18 -7.59 -9.27
CA LEU A 376 -8.34 -6.56 -10.30
C LEU A 376 -8.87 -5.23 -9.72
N ARG A 377 -9.84 -5.30 -8.81
CA ARG A 377 -10.35 -4.11 -8.11
C ARG A 377 -9.25 -3.46 -7.27
N THR A 378 -8.46 -4.26 -6.56
CA THR A 378 -7.31 -3.79 -5.77
C THR A 378 -6.32 -3.01 -6.65
N LEU A 379 -5.99 -3.52 -7.84
CA LEU A 379 -5.12 -2.79 -8.78
C LEU A 379 -5.71 -1.45 -9.25
N GLY A 380 -7.02 -1.41 -9.51
CA GLY A 380 -7.72 -0.16 -9.84
C GLY A 380 -7.73 0.85 -8.69
N ASP A 381 -7.96 0.38 -7.46
CA ASP A 381 -7.91 1.19 -6.25
C ASP A 381 -6.50 1.75 -6.03
N LEU A 382 -5.45 0.94 -6.21
CA LEU A 382 -4.05 1.36 -6.12
C LEU A 382 -3.73 2.50 -7.10
N ALA A 383 -4.15 2.36 -8.36
CA ALA A 383 -3.96 3.39 -9.37
C ALA A 383 -4.72 4.68 -9.02
N THR A 384 -5.94 4.55 -8.52
CA THR A 384 -6.79 5.67 -8.09
C THR A 384 -6.16 6.44 -6.92
N ILE A 385 -5.64 5.73 -5.91
CA ILE A 385 -4.96 6.32 -4.75
C ILE A 385 -3.71 7.09 -5.20
N LYS A 386 -2.85 6.47 -6.02
CA LYS A 386 -1.63 7.13 -6.53
C LYS A 386 -1.97 8.35 -7.37
N MET A 387 -2.97 8.26 -8.24
CA MET A 387 -3.43 9.37 -9.04
C MET A 387 -3.99 10.49 -8.15
N GLY A 388 -4.80 10.17 -7.14
CA GLY A 388 -5.36 11.15 -6.19
C GLY A 388 -4.29 11.89 -5.40
N ILE A 389 -3.20 11.22 -5.01
CA ILE A 389 -2.03 11.87 -4.39
C ILE A 389 -1.38 12.82 -5.38
N TRP A 390 -1.20 12.40 -6.64
CA TRP A 390 -0.53 13.19 -7.67
C TRP A 390 -1.36 14.41 -8.13
N THR A 391 -2.68 14.27 -8.23
CA THR A 391 -3.60 15.33 -8.65
C THR A 391 -4.01 16.26 -7.51
N GLY A 392 -3.59 15.99 -6.27
CA GLY A 392 -3.90 16.82 -5.11
C GLY A 392 -5.31 16.62 -4.53
N LYS A 393 -6.02 15.54 -4.91
CA LYS A 393 -7.37 15.22 -4.43
C LYS A 393 -7.48 15.16 -2.90
N TYR A 394 -6.40 14.79 -2.23
CA TYR A 394 -6.32 14.61 -0.78
C TYR A 394 -5.98 15.89 0.01
N HIS A 395 -5.88 17.05 -0.66
CA HIS A 395 -5.59 18.36 -0.05
C HIS A 395 -4.38 18.35 0.90
N LEU A 396 -3.33 17.63 0.49
CA LEU A 396 -2.13 17.42 1.30
C LEU A 396 -1.40 18.75 1.55
N PRO A 397 -0.79 18.95 2.73
CA PRO A 397 -0.04 20.16 3.04
C PRO A 397 1.04 20.43 1.99
N THR A 398 1.14 21.66 1.51
CA THR A 398 2.19 22.02 0.54
C THR A 398 3.52 22.20 1.28
N ALA A 399 4.63 21.77 0.66
CA ALA A 399 5.97 21.83 1.28
C ALA A 399 6.43 23.24 1.71
N THR A 400 5.69 24.29 1.33
CA THR A 400 5.93 25.70 1.68
C THR A 400 5.29 26.14 2.99
N GLU A 401 4.36 25.37 3.57
CA GLU A 401 3.63 25.78 4.79
C GLU A 401 4.29 25.34 6.10
N GLY A 402 5.37 24.55 6.04
CA GLY A 402 6.08 24.01 7.21
C GLY A 402 7.38 24.73 7.58
N GLY A 403 7.60 25.93 7.04
CA GLY A 403 8.80 26.75 7.26
C GLY A 403 8.41 28.18 7.62
N ALA A 404 7.91 28.37 8.84
CA ALA A 404 7.90 29.64 9.55
C ALA A 404 8.20 29.33 11.02
#